data_AF-A0A6G3MG82-F1
#
_entry.id   AF-A0A6G3MG82-F1
#
_cell.length_a   1.000
_cell.length_b   1.000
_cell.length_c   1.000
_cell.angle_alpha   90.00
_cell.angle_beta   90.00
_cell.angle_gamma   90.00
#
_symmetry.space_group_name_H-M   'P 1'
#
loop_
_entity.id
_entity.type
_entity.pdbx_description
1 polymer ?
#
loop_
_entity_poly.entity_id
_entity_poly.type
_entity_poly.pdbx_seq_one_letter_code
_entity_poly.pdbx_strand_id
1 'polypeptide(L)'
;INMACIEIYGSSNFRHVLALSILSQKPVKILDIRSNNIEIGITEYETNLLQLIDKIMNGSTIQISSDGTSLFFKPGTLIGGTNHHKCSVHRSIGYYLEFVTWILVLLKNKLTLTLEGITNGPGDPSVDALKISTLNLMKKFGFSLETNINILKRGYAPLGGGACVLTVGPIFSLNPLNITDIGQFKNFRGISYRFY
;
A
#
# COMPACT_ATOMS: atom_id res chain seq x y z
N ILE A 1 11.92 8.94 26.93
CA ILE A 1 12.21 9.70 25.69
C ILE A 1 10.85 10.07 25.10
N ASN A 2 10.44 11.33 25.23
CA ASN A 2 9.20 11.82 24.63
C ASN A 2 9.35 11.71 23.10
N MET A 3 8.74 10.69 22.49
CA MET A 3 8.61 10.63 21.03
C MET A 3 7.74 11.81 20.62
N ALA A 4 8.32 12.82 19.99
CA ALA A 4 7.57 13.92 19.40
C ALA A 4 6.59 13.35 18.37
N CYS A 5 5.29 13.48 18.65
CA CYS A 5 4.22 13.12 17.73
C CYS A 5 4.07 14.25 16.71
N ILE A 6 4.06 13.92 15.42
CA ILE A 6 3.86 14.90 14.36
C ILE A 6 2.36 15.09 14.14
N GLU A 7 1.90 16.33 14.12
CA GLU A 7 0.50 16.65 13.80
C GLU A 7 0.37 17.07 12.33
N ILE A 8 -0.65 16.53 11.66
CA ILE A 8 -0.98 16.81 10.27
C ILE A 8 -2.49 17.08 10.21
N TYR A 9 -2.91 17.96 9.32
CA TYR A 9 -4.31 18.36 9.17
C TYR A 9 -4.85 17.96 7.80
N GLY A 10 -6.12 17.52 7.77
CA GLY A 10 -6.83 17.09 6.57
C GLY A 10 -6.54 15.65 6.16
N SER A 11 -7.28 15.20 5.14
CA SER A 11 -7.21 13.83 4.60
C SER A 11 -6.31 13.70 3.35
N SER A 12 -5.77 14.81 2.86
CA SER A 12 -4.87 14.81 1.71
C SER A 12 -3.62 13.97 1.99
N ASN A 13 -3.21 13.17 1.00
CA ASN A 13 -2.01 12.33 1.08
C ASN A 13 -2.02 11.31 2.25
N PHE A 14 -3.18 10.89 2.75
CA PHE A 14 -3.35 9.94 3.86
C PHE A 14 -2.38 8.74 3.78
N ARG A 15 -2.32 8.05 2.62
CA ARG A 15 -1.40 6.92 2.40
C ARG A 15 0.08 7.30 2.56
N HIS A 16 0.50 8.45 2.01
CA HIS A 16 1.89 8.89 2.10
C HIS A 16 2.27 9.23 3.54
N VAL A 17 1.38 9.89 4.27
CA VAL A 17 1.57 10.20 5.69
C VAL A 17 1.81 8.93 6.51
N LEU A 18 0.96 7.92 6.34
CA LEU A 18 1.12 6.62 7.01
C LEU A 18 2.43 5.94 6.61
N ALA A 19 2.75 5.91 5.31
CA ALA A 19 3.99 5.30 4.82
C ALA A 19 5.23 6.01 5.38
N LEU A 20 5.25 7.34 5.43
CA LEU A 20 6.35 8.11 6.00
C LEU A 20 6.47 7.93 7.51
N SER A 21 5.35 7.84 8.22
CA SER A 21 5.34 7.50 9.65
C SER A 21 5.98 6.13 9.88
N ILE A 22 5.62 5.12 9.07
CA ILE A 22 6.19 3.77 9.09
C ILE A 22 7.69 3.79 8.79
N LEU A 23 8.10 4.46 7.70
CA LEU A 23 9.50 4.53 7.25
C LEU A 23 10.39 5.25 8.25
N SER A 24 9.89 6.32 8.87
CA SER A 24 10.62 7.11 9.86
C SER A 24 10.50 6.59 11.29
N GLN A 25 9.62 5.60 11.53
CA GLN A 25 9.28 5.08 12.85
C GLN A 25 8.83 6.16 13.84
N LYS A 26 8.13 7.19 13.35
CA LYS A 26 7.62 8.33 14.15
C LYS A 26 6.10 8.28 14.24
N PRO A 27 5.50 8.45 15.44
CA PRO A 27 4.05 8.57 15.58
C PRO A 27 3.53 9.82 14.86
N VAL A 28 2.31 9.72 14.34
CA VAL A 28 1.59 10.82 13.68
C VAL A 28 0.17 10.92 14.20
N LYS A 29 -0.33 12.15 14.31
CA LYS A 29 -1.73 12.47 14.55
C LYS A 29 -2.27 13.23 13.34
N ILE A 30 -3.28 12.67 12.69
CA ILE A 30 -4.00 13.32 11.60
C ILE A 30 -5.28 13.90 12.19
N LEU A 31 -5.49 15.20 12.02
CA LEU A 31 -6.62 15.97 12.52
C LEU A 31 -7.45 16.50 11.35
N ASP A 32 -8.66 16.97 11.63
CA ASP A 32 -9.56 17.60 10.65
C ASP A 32 -9.78 16.79 9.37
N ILE A 33 -9.90 15.47 9.50
CA ILE A 33 -10.15 14.56 8.39
C ILE A 33 -11.58 14.80 7.89
N ARG A 34 -11.71 15.59 6.81
CA ARG A 34 -13.00 15.88 6.13
C ARG A 34 -14.08 16.46 7.06
N SER A 35 -13.69 17.21 8.10
CA SER A 35 -14.64 17.76 9.09
C SER A 35 -15.71 18.67 8.48
N ASN A 36 -15.44 19.27 7.31
CA ASN A 36 -16.33 20.18 6.62
C ASN A 36 -17.01 19.56 5.37
N ASN A 37 -16.90 18.24 5.17
CA ASN A 37 -17.47 17.56 4.01
C ASN A 37 -18.85 16.96 4.33
N ILE A 38 -19.59 16.59 3.29
CA ILE A 38 -20.83 15.81 3.43
C ILE A 38 -20.52 14.43 4.03
N GLU A 39 -19.47 13.76 3.53
CA GLU A 39 -18.93 12.54 4.13
C GLU A 39 -17.79 12.92 5.09
N ILE A 40 -18.13 12.97 6.37
CA ILE A 40 -17.23 13.37 7.47
C ILE A 40 -16.30 12.19 7.84
N GLY A 41 -15.04 12.52 8.15
CA GLY A 41 -14.11 11.58 8.77
C GLY A 41 -13.37 10.66 7.81
N ILE A 42 -12.79 9.61 8.38
CA ILE A 42 -12.10 8.53 7.67
C ILE A 42 -13.10 7.70 6.86
N THR A 43 -12.76 7.43 5.61
CA THR A 43 -13.59 6.62 4.71
C THR A 43 -13.45 5.11 4.97
N GLU A 44 -14.36 4.31 4.42
CA GLU A 44 -14.32 2.84 4.55
C GLU A 44 -13.00 2.26 4.00
N TYR A 45 -12.55 2.70 2.82
CA TYR A 45 -11.33 2.18 2.21
C TYR A 45 -10.06 2.56 2.97
N GLU A 46 -10.05 3.71 3.65
CA GLU A 46 -8.94 4.14 4.54
C GLU A 46 -8.92 3.31 5.83
N THR A 47 -10.08 3.06 6.43
CA THR A 47 -10.21 2.14 7.58
C THR A 47 -9.75 0.74 7.20
N ASN A 48 -10.14 0.25 6.02
CA ASN A 48 -9.72 -1.04 5.49
C ASN A 48 -8.20 -1.08 5.22
N LEU A 49 -7.57 0.03 4.81
CA LEU A 49 -6.12 0.13 4.69
C LEU A 49 -5.43 0.07 6.05
N LEU A 50 -5.95 0.77 7.07
CA LEU A 50 -5.43 0.69 8.44
C LEU A 50 -5.49 -0.75 8.99
N GLN A 51 -6.56 -1.49 8.70
CA GLN A 51 -6.67 -2.91 9.04
C GLN A 51 -5.60 -3.77 8.34
N LEU A 52 -5.29 -3.48 7.07
CA LEU A 52 -4.21 -4.17 6.37
C LEU A 52 -2.85 -3.88 7.03
N ILE A 53 -2.59 -2.61 7.36
CA ILE A 53 -1.35 -2.19 8.04
C ILE A 53 -1.19 -2.94 9.37
N ASP A 54 -2.24 -2.94 10.20
CA ASP A 54 -2.21 -3.61 11.49
C ASP A 54 -1.97 -5.12 11.35
N LYS A 55 -2.55 -5.75 10.33
CA LYS A 55 -2.38 -7.18 10.06
C LYS A 55 -0.96 -7.57 9.68
N ILE A 56 -0.25 -6.73 8.92
CA ILE A 56 1.12 -7.03 8.45
C ILE A 56 2.21 -6.51 9.39
N MET A 57 1.82 -5.75 10.42
CA MET A 57 2.73 -5.20 11.42
C MET A 57 2.53 -5.86 12.78
N ASN A 58 3.54 -5.73 13.64
CA ASN A 58 3.44 -6.09 15.04
C ASN A 58 3.67 -4.86 15.91
N GLY A 59 2.79 -4.64 16.88
CA GLY A 59 2.89 -3.54 17.85
C GLY A 59 2.53 -2.16 17.32
N SER A 60 1.77 -2.05 16.23
CA SER A 60 1.15 -0.80 15.81
C SER A 60 0.10 -0.34 16.83
N THR A 61 -0.13 0.96 16.92
CA THR A 61 -1.27 1.53 17.66
C THR A 61 -2.04 2.43 16.72
N ILE A 62 -3.31 2.10 16.51
CA ILE A 62 -4.25 2.86 15.67
C ILE A 62 -5.41 3.26 16.55
N GLN A 63 -5.64 4.56 16.70
CA GLN A 63 -6.75 5.12 17.47
C GLN A 63 -7.48 6.14 16.62
N ILE A 64 -8.77 5.91 16.39
CA ILE A 64 -9.65 6.80 15.62
C ILE A 64 -10.60 7.45 16.61
N SER A 65 -10.85 8.76 16.49
CA SER A 65 -11.85 9.43 17.32
C SER A 65 -13.26 8.95 17.01
N SER A 66 -14.18 9.13 17.96
CA SER A 66 -15.58 8.70 17.83
C SER A 66 -16.30 9.30 16.62
N ASP A 67 -15.92 10.50 16.20
CA ASP A 67 -16.44 11.20 15.02
C ASP A 67 -15.65 10.90 13.72
N GLY A 68 -14.58 10.10 13.81
CA GLY A 68 -13.74 9.73 12.68
C GLY A 68 -12.91 10.87 12.10
N THR A 69 -12.90 12.07 12.69
CA THR A 69 -12.18 13.24 12.15
C THR A 69 -10.72 13.30 12.58
N SER A 70 -10.30 12.43 13.50
CA SER A 70 -8.90 12.33 13.91
C SER A 70 -8.41 10.88 14.01
N LEU A 71 -7.13 10.70 13.68
CA LEU A 71 -6.40 9.44 13.74
C LEU A 71 -5.08 9.67 14.47
N PHE A 72 -4.84 8.93 15.55
CA PHE A 72 -3.50 8.73 16.08
C PHE A 72 -2.94 7.40 15.57
N PHE A 73 -1.78 7.44 14.93
CA PHE A 73 -1.09 6.27 14.41
C PHE A 73 0.34 6.24 14.93
N LYS A 74 0.68 5.15 15.62
CA LYS A 74 2.04 4.79 16.00
C LYS A 74 2.46 3.55 15.22
N PRO A 75 3.52 3.63 14.40
CA PRO A 75 3.97 2.49 13.60
C PRO A 75 4.54 1.39 14.49
N GLY A 76 4.33 0.15 14.07
CA GLY A 76 4.97 -1.03 14.63
C GLY A 76 6.15 -1.51 13.79
N THR A 77 6.54 -2.76 14.01
CA THR A 77 7.53 -3.46 13.18
C THR A 77 6.85 -4.21 12.03
N LEU A 78 7.32 -4.03 10.80
CA LEU A 78 6.86 -4.83 9.65
C LEU A 78 7.47 -6.24 9.67
N ILE A 79 6.70 -7.21 10.15
CA ILE A 79 7.20 -8.57 10.41
C ILE A 79 7.12 -9.51 9.19
N GLY A 80 6.19 -9.28 8.26
CA GLY A 80 5.93 -10.18 7.13
C GLY A 80 4.91 -11.28 7.46
N GLY A 81 5.15 -12.51 6.99
CA GLY A 81 4.26 -13.66 7.19
C GLY A 81 3.30 -13.91 6.03
N THR A 82 2.35 -14.83 6.21
CA THR A 82 1.30 -15.13 5.23
C THR A 82 0.01 -14.47 5.66
N ASN A 83 -0.49 -13.53 4.86
CA ASN A 83 -1.63 -12.71 5.19
C ASN A 83 -2.65 -12.70 4.05
N HIS A 84 -3.93 -12.64 4.41
CA HIS A 84 -5.05 -12.51 3.49
C HIS A 84 -5.85 -11.26 3.84
N HIS A 85 -6.15 -10.43 2.85
CA HIS A 85 -6.89 -9.19 3.06
C HIS A 85 -7.91 -8.93 1.95
N LYS A 86 -9.16 -8.73 2.36
CA LYS A 86 -10.24 -8.31 1.47
C LYS A 86 -10.26 -6.78 1.42
N CYS A 87 -9.90 -6.25 0.26
CA CYS A 87 -9.91 -4.82 -0.03
C CYS A 87 -11.36 -4.31 -0.12
N SER A 88 -11.58 -3.06 0.29
CA SER A 88 -12.86 -2.38 0.06
C SER A 88 -13.12 -2.25 -1.45
N VAL A 89 -14.37 -2.41 -1.87
CA VAL A 89 -14.78 -2.24 -3.28
C VAL A 89 -14.78 -0.77 -3.74
N HIS A 90 -14.61 0.17 -2.82
CA HIS A 90 -14.48 1.59 -3.14
C HIS A 90 -13.13 1.96 -3.78
N ARG A 91 -12.12 1.08 -3.68
CA ARG A 91 -10.81 1.24 -4.30
C ARG A 91 -10.35 -0.07 -4.94
N SER A 92 -9.46 0.00 -5.91
CA SER A 92 -8.88 -1.22 -6.47
C SER A 92 -7.81 -1.81 -5.55
N ILE A 93 -7.48 -3.09 -5.73
CA ILE A 93 -6.34 -3.75 -5.10
C ILE A 93 -5.05 -2.94 -5.27
N GLY A 94 -4.90 -2.24 -6.40
CA GLY A 94 -3.76 -1.37 -6.66
C GLY A 94 -3.53 -0.30 -5.59
N TYR A 95 -4.59 0.26 -5.00
CA TYR A 95 -4.49 1.23 -3.91
C TYR A 95 -3.70 0.70 -2.71
N TYR A 96 -3.98 -0.55 -2.35
CA TYR A 96 -3.37 -1.26 -1.23
C TYR A 96 -2.00 -1.79 -1.59
N LEU A 97 -1.88 -2.41 -2.76
CA LEU A 97 -0.64 -3.00 -3.24
C LEU A 97 0.45 -1.95 -3.43
N GLU A 98 0.11 -0.80 -4.01
CA GLU A 98 1.01 0.34 -4.15
C GLU A 98 1.52 0.81 -2.78
N PHE A 99 0.64 1.02 -1.81
CA PHE A 99 1.03 1.42 -0.46
C PHE A 99 1.97 0.40 0.19
N VAL A 100 1.65 -0.89 0.10
CA VAL A 100 2.51 -1.94 0.66
C VAL A 100 3.90 -1.86 0.04
N THR A 101 4.01 -1.67 -1.28
CA THR A 101 5.32 -1.61 -1.96
C THR A 101 6.24 -0.51 -1.43
N TRP A 102 5.69 0.60 -0.91
CA TRP A 102 6.48 1.69 -0.36
C TRP A 102 7.18 1.34 0.96
N ILE A 103 6.61 0.43 1.75
CA ILE A 103 7.10 0.10 3.09
C ILE A 103 7.91 -1.20 3.16
N LEU A 104 7.98 -1.97 2.07
CA LEU A 104 8.64 -3.29 2.02
C LEU A 104 10.14 -3.26 2.34
N VAL A 105 10.78 -2.10 2.26
CA VAL A 105 12.18 -1.92 2.65
C VAL A 105 12.45 -2.24 4.13
N LEU A 106 11.43 -2.14 4.98
CA LEU A 106 11.53 -2.45 6.41
C LEU A 106 11.20 -3.91 6.77
N LEU A 107 10.94 -4.74 5.76
CA LEU A 107 10.43 -6.09 5.96
C LEU A 107 11.49 -6.99 6.61
N LYS A 108 11.15 -7.62 7.75
CA LYS A 108 12.06 -8.53 8.48
C LYS A 108 12.03 -9.97 7.99
N ASN A 109 10.86 -10.49 7.63
CA ASN A 109 10.70 -11.87 7.14
C ASN A 109 9.92 -11.88 5.83
N LYS A 110 9.97 -13.00 5.11
CA LYS A 110 9.21 -13.19 3.87
C LYS A 110 7.72 -12.84 4.10
N LEU A 111 7.16 -12.02 3.20
CA LEU A 111 5.75 -11.68 3.16
C LEU A 111 5.11 -12.36 1.94
N THR A 112 4.03 -13.09 2.21
CA THR A 112 3.09 -13.59 1.19
C THR A 112 1.73 -12.97 1.48
N LEU A 113 1.35 -11.96 0.71
CA LEU A 113 0.12 -11.20 0.92
C LEU A 113 -0.86 -11.44 -0.21
N THR A 114 -1.99 -12.06 0.11
CA THR A 114 -3.13 -12.21 -0.81
C THR A 114 -4.08 -11.03 -0.62
N LEU A 115 -4.32 -10.27 -1.69
CA LEU A 115 -5.28 -9.18 -1.74
C LEU A 115 -6.45 -9.56 -2.64
N GLU A 116 -7.67 -9.43 -2.14
CA GLU A 116 -8.91 -9.75 -2.85
C GLU A 116 -9.78 -8.50 -3.05
N GLY A 117 -10.36 -8.34 -4.23
CA GLY A 117 -11.16 -7.15 -4.57
C GLY A 117 -11.20 -6.86 -6.07
N ILE A 118 -11.33 -5.56 -6.40
CA ILE A 118 -11.31 -5.08 -7.78
C ILE A 118 -9.85 -4.99 -8.25
N THR A 119 -9.45 -5.73 -9.29
CA THR A 119 -8.06 -5.72 -9.78
C THR A 119 -7.72 -4.48 -10.60
N ASN A 120 -8.74 -3.86 -11.20
CA ASN A 120 -8.60 -2.72 -12.10
C ASN A 120 -9.81 -1.79 -11.89
N GLY A 121 -9.58 -0.61 -11.32
CA GLY A 121 -10.60 0.39 -11.06
C GLY A 121 -10.11 1.79 -11.46
N PRO A 122 -11.01 2.75 -11.72
CA PRO A 122 -10.62 4.12 -12.04
C PRO A 122 -9.91 4.77 -10.85
N GLY A 123 -8.91 5.61 -11.14
CA GLY A 123 -8.22 6.42 -10.13
C GLY A 123 -7.13 5.72 -9.31
N ASP A 124 -6.90 4.43 -9.53
CA ASP A 124 -5.84 3.64 -8.88
C ASP A 124 -4.97 2.91 -9.93
N PRO A 125 -3.70 2.63 -9.63
CA PRO A 125 -2.86 1.84 -10.55
C PRO A 125 -3.42 0.42 -10.70
N SER A 126 -3.36 -0.14 -11.91
CA SER A 126 -3.72 -1.55 -12.10
C SER A 126 -2.68 -2.48 -11.47
N VAL A 127 -3.09 -3.69 -11.11
CA VAL A 127 -2.15 -4.73 -10.65
C VAL A 127 -1.10 -5.04 -11.73
N ASP A 128 -1.47 -5.00 -13.02
CA ASP A 128 -0.50 -5.14 -14.12
C ASP A 128 0.49 -4.00 -14.19
N ALA A 129 0.04 -2.75 -14.02
CA ALA A 129 0.93 -1.60 -14.02
C ALA A 129 1.98 -1.76 -12.91
N LEU A 130 1.56 -2.06 -11.69
CA LEU A 130 2.49 -2.30 -10.56
C LEU A 130 3.42 -3.48 -10.82
N LYS A 131 2.93 -4.56 -11.44
CA LYS A 131 3.75 -5.72 -11.82
C LYS A 131 4.80 -5.38 -12.88
N ILE A 132 4.46 -4.55 -13.86
CA ILE A 132 5.36 -4.22 -14.98
C ILE A 132 6.33 -3.09 -14.61
N SER A 133 5.89 -2.05 -13.89
CA SER A 133 6.73 -0.91 -13.54
C SER A 133 7.37 -1.09 -12.17
N THR A 134 6.58 -1.10 -11.11
CA THR A 134 7.05 -1.08 -9.72
C THR A 134 7.92 -2.27 -9.39
N LEU A 135 7.52 -3.49 -9.77
CA LEU A 135 8.30 -4.70 -9.50
C LEU A 135 9.69 -4.68 -10.15
N ASN A 136 9.77 -4.16 -11.38
CA ASN A 136 11.04 -4.04 -12.10
C ASN A 136 11.94 -3.01 -11.42
N LEU A 137 11.38 -1.91 -10.93
CA LEU A 137 12.12 -0.91 -10.17
C LEU A 137 12.61 -1.47 -8.82
N MET A 138 11.76 -2.20 -8.09
CA MET A 138 12.14 -2.85 -6.83
C MET A 138 13.34 -3.78 -7.00
N LYS A 139 13.38 -4.59 -8.07
CA LYS A 139 14.53 -5.47 -8.33
C LYS A 139 15.84 -4.68 -8.49
N LYS A 140 15.80 -3.48 -9.10
CA LYS A 140 16.97 -2.60 -9.18
C LYS A 140 17.39 -2.08 -7.81
N PHE A 141 16.45 -1.80 -6.92
CA PHE A 141 16.70 -1.39 -5.53
C PHE A 141 17.30 -2.49 -4.64
N GLY A 142 17.45 -3.72 -5.12
CA GLY A 142 18.05 -4.84 -4.38
C GLY A 142 17.06 -5.88 -3.85
N PHE A 143 15.78 -5.78 -4.22
CA PHE A 143 14.80 -6.83 -3.89
C PHE A 143 15.12 -8.14 -4.65
N SER A 144 14.91 -9.28 -3.98
CA SER A 144 15.16 -10.62 -4.54
C SER A 144 14.44 -10.84 -5.88
N LEU A 145 15.04 -11.63 -6.77
CA LEU A 145 14.41 -12.07 -8.02
C LEU A 145 13.12 -12.86 -7.80
N GLU A 146 12.98 -13.51 -6.64
CA GLU A 146 11.76 -14.20 -6.20
C GLU A 146 10.61 -13.24 -5.87
N THR A 147 10.89 -11.93 -5.73
CA THR A 147 9.87 -10.91 -5.53
C THR A 147 8.93 -10.89 -6.73
N ASN A 148 7.64 -11.09 -6.48
CA ASN A 148 6.65 -11.26 -7.54
C ASN A 148 5.26 -10.78 -7.14
N ILE A 149 4.50 -10.34 -8.14
CA ILE A 149 3.07 -10.07 -8.06
C ILE A 149 2.37 -11.04 -9.02
N ASN A 150 1.59 -11.98 -8.47
CA ASN A 150 0.83 -12.95 -9.24
C ASN A 150 -0.66 -12.60 -9.23
N ILE A 151 -1.27 -12.44 -10.40
CA ILE A 151 -2.73 -12.21 -10.50
C ILE A 151 -3.38 -13.59 -10.57
N LEU A 152 -4.12 -13.97 -9.54
CA LEU A 152 -4.80 -15.27 -9.48
C LEU A 152 -6.13 -15.21 -10.24
N LYS A 153 -6.88 -14.13 -10.05
CA LYS A 153 -8.20 -13.94 -10.66
C LYS A 153 -8.44 -12.46 -10.92
N ARG A 154 -9.04 -12.13 -12.05
CA ARG A 154 -9.48 -10.76 -12.38
C ARG A 154 -10.80 -10.46 -11.68
N GLY A 155 -10.96 -9.24 -11.18
CA GLY A 155 -12.17 -8.79 -10.50
C GLY A 155 -12.49 -7.35 -10.82
N TYR A 156 -13.77 -7.03 -10.95
CA TYR A 156 -14.20 -5.77 -11.52
C TYR A 156 -15.33 -5.15 -10.72
N ALA A 157 -15.42 -3.82 -10.77
CA ALA A 157 -16.53 -3.10 -10.17
C ALA A 157 -17.86 -3.58 -10.74
N PRO A 158 -18.95 -3.58 -9.94
CA PRO A 158 -19.01 -3.13 -8.54
C PRO A 158 -18.66 -4.22 -7.51
N LEU A 159 -18.67 -5.50 -7.89
CA LEU A 159 -18.60 -6.62 -6.94
C LEU A 159 -17.16 -7.08 -6.62
N GLY A 160 -16.18 -6.73 -7.43
CA GLY A 160 -14.80 -7.20 -7.30
C GLY A 160 -14.66 -8.68 -7.68
N GLY A 161 -14.25 -9.50 -6.72
CA GLY A 161 -14.09 -10.96 -6.91
C GLY A 161 -12.77 -11.40 -7.56
N GLY A 162 -11.82 -10.48 -7.69
CA GLY A 162 -10.46 -10.74 -8.16
C GLY A 162 -9.50 -10.94 -6.99
N ALA A 163 -8.31 -11.44 -7.30
CA ALA A 163 -7.29 -11.72 -6.32
C ALA A 163 -5.88 -11.62 -6.91
N CYS A 164 -4.94 -11.10 -6.13
CA CYS A 164 -3.51 -11.18 -6.44
C CYS A 164 -2.68 -11.54 -5.20
N VAL A 165 -1.52 -12.13 -5.42
CA VAL A 165 -0.56 -12.49 -4.38
C VAL A 165 0.74 -11.73 -4.60
N LEU A 166 1.14 -10.93 -3.61
CA LEU A 166 2.48 -10.37 -3.50
C LEU A 166 3.35 -11.34 -2.70
N THR A 167 4.48 -11.75 -3.25
CA THR A 167 5.52 -12.50 -2.54
C THR A 167 6.80 -11.69 -2.54
N VAL A 168 7.39 -11.45 -1.37
CA VAL A 168 8.61 -10.64 -1.22
C VAL A 168 9.42 -11.09 -0.02
N GLY A 169 10.74 -11.18 -0.18
CA GLY A 169 11.69 -11.48 0.90
C GLY A 169 12.25 -10.21 1.55
N PRO A 170 12.87 -10.31 2.73
CA PRO A 170 13.58 -9.18 3.33
C PRO A 170 14.74 -8.74 2.43
N ILE A 171 15.10 -7.46 2.53
CA ILE A 171 16.30 -6.92 1.86
C ILE A 171 17.36 -6.58 2.90
N PHE A 172 18.61 -6.88 2.58
CA PHE A 172 19.75 -6.64 3.48
C PHE A 172 20.48 -5.33 3.16
N SER A 173 20.41 -4.88 1.91
CA SER A 173 21.00 -3.63 1.44
C SER A 173 20.16 -3.01 0.35
N LEU A 174 19.96 -1.70 0.42
CA LEU A 174 19.37 -0.92 -0.67
C LEU A 174 20.45 -0.54 -1.66
N ASN A 175 20.15 -0.69 -2.94
CA ASN A 175 20.96 -0.14 -4.01
C ASN A 175 20.39 1.23 -4.41
N PRO A 176 21.07 2.35 -4.10
CA PRO A 176 20.64 3.66 -4.56
C PRO A 176 20.59 3.68 -6.09
N LEU A 177 19.49 4.17 -6.65
CA LEU A 177 19.32 4.29 -8.10
C LEU A 177 19.64 5.70 -8.54
N ASN A 178 20.65 5.85 -9.39
CA ASN A 178 20.95 7.09 -10.08
C ASN A 178 20.57 6.94 -11.57
N ILE A 179 19.31 7.25 -11.89
CA ILE A 179 18.77 7.16 -13.26
C ILE A 179 18.68 8.58 -13.82
N THR A 180 19.78 9.08 -14.37
CA THR A 180 19.86 10.41 -15.01
C THR A 180 19.59 10.36 -16.50
N ASP A 181 19.80 9.20 -17.13
CA ASP A 181 19.50 8.95 -18.53
C ASP A 181 18.16 8.20 -18.66
N ILE A 182 17.25 8.78 -19.45
CA ILE A 182 15.95 8.18 -19.79
C ILE A 182 16.16 6.94 -20.68
N GLY A 183 17.32 6.85 -21.35
CA GLY A 183 17.67 5.82 -22.29
C GLY A 183 16.89 5.95 -23.59
N GLN A 184 17.05 4.95 -24.47
CA GLN A 184 16.37 4.91 -25.76
C GLN A 184 15.13 4.04 -25.69
N PHE A 185 14.04 4.52 -26.29
CA PHE A 185 12.83 3.74 -26.48
C PHE A 185 13.11 2.55 -27.40
N LYS A 186 12.86 1.32 -26.92
CA LYS A 186 13.11 0.09 -27.68
C LYS A 186 11.84 -0.54 -28.24
N ASN A 187 10.80 -0.68 -27.43
CA ASN A 187 9.53 -1.29 -27.83
C ASN A 187 8.39 -0.86 -26.90
N PHE A 188 7.17 -1.02 -27.40
CA PHE A 188 5.94 -0.91 -26.62
C PHE A 188 5.40 -2.31 -26.32
N ARG A 189 5.00 -2.54 -25.07
CA ARG A 189 4.33 -3.76 -24.63
C ARG A 189 3.07 -3.37 -23.89
N GLY A 190 1.99 -4.11 -24.12
CA GLY A 190 0.71 -3.90 -23.46
C GLY A 190 0.08 -5.23 -23.09
N ILE A 191 -0.77 -5.19 -22.07
CA ILE A 191 -1.64 -6.30 -21.72
C ILE A 191 -3.07 -5.81 -21.96
N SER A 192 -3.80 -6.52 -22.82
CA SER A 192 -5.23 -6.33 -22.99
C SER A 192 -5.94 -7.57 -22.46
N TYR A 193 -7.00 -7.35 -21.68
CA TYR A 193 -7.85 -8.40 -21.17
C TYR A 193 -9.30 -7.98 -21.40
N ARG A 194 -10.16 -8.97 -21.66
CA ARG A 194 -11.57 -8.77 -21.97
C ARG A 194 -12.45 -9.32 -20.85
N PHE A 195 -13.59 -8.66 -20.67
CA PHE A 195 -14.67 -9.08 -19.79
C PHE A 195 -15.60 -10.05 -20.55
N TYR A 196 -15.98 -11.15 -19.90
CA TYR A 196 -17.11 -11.99 -20.29
C TYR A 196 -18.18 -11.88 -19.21
#